data_AF-A0A1L7RQB6-F1
#
_entry.id   AF-A0A1L7RQB6-F1
#
_cell.length_a   1.000
_cell.length_b   1.000
_cell.length_c   1.000
_cell.angle_alpha   90.00
_cell.angle_beta   90.00
_cell.angle_gamma   90.00
#
_symmetry.space_group_name_H-M   'P 1'
#
loop_
_entity.id
_entity.type
_entity.pdbx_description
1 polymer ?
#
loop_
_entity_poly.entity_id
_entity_poly.type
_entity_poly.pdbx_seq_one_letter_code
_entity_poly.pdbx_strand_id
1 'polypeptide(L)'
;MTSMNRREAVQLKMAIGLWFLADQMGEDISHDHLRALHDQGGQEWAELLHELVSAAHPFAAEDGTWVETVSDHGGEHTVTERIGIDDVLVASYYARQWMTDAIDGFHAVHRAVNYALVAYERTIMREAREVLREALAAEQGLVD
;
A
#
# COMPACT_ATOMS: atom_id res chain seq x y z
N MET A 1 9.10 -8.05 17.24
CA MET A 1 9.02 -7.46 15.90
C MET A 1 7.61 -6.93 15.75
N THR A 2 7.43 -5.62 15.72
CA THR A 2 6.13 -5.04 15.36
C THR A 2 5.80 -5.56 13.97
N SER A 3 4.69 -6.30 13.85
CA SER A 3 4.25 -6.83 12.56
C SER A 3 3.85 -5.66 11.67
N MET A 4 4.28 -5.69 10.40
CA MET A 4 3.85 -4.71 9.41
C MET A 4 2.32 -4.67 9.34
N ASN A 5 1.74 -3.49 9.45
CA ASN A 5 0.30 -3.30 9.28
C ASN A 5 -0.07 -3.04 7.81
N ARG A 6 -1.38 -3.00 7.52
CA ARG A 6 -1.86 -2.87 6.14
C ARG A 6 -1.54 -1.52 5.52
N ARG A 7 -1.64 -0.43 6.29
CA ARG A 7 -1.25 0.92 5.86
C ARG A 7 0.24 0.98 5.49
N GLU A 8 1.11 0.40 6.31
CA GLU A 8 2.56 0.32 6.02
C GLU A 8 2.82 -0.47 4.74
N ALA A 9 2.13 -1.60 4.52
CA ALA A 9 2.26 -2.38 3.30
C ALA A 9 1.82 -1.60 2.05
N VAL A 10 0.72 -0.85 2.14
CA VAL A 10 0.23 0.07 1.10
C VAL A 10 1.28 1.15 0.78
N GLN A 11 1.77 1.85 1.81
CA GLN A 11 2.77 2.91 1.66
C GLN A 11 4.09 2.39 1.06
N LEU A 12 4.57 1.22 1.51
CA LEU A 12 5.78 0.61 0.97
C LEU A 12 5.62 0.13 -0.47
N LYS A 13 4.43 -0.34 -0.87
CA LYS A 13 4.17 -0.67 -2.27
C LYS A 13 4.08 0.55 -3.18
N MET A 14 3.39 1.59 -2.73
CA MET A 14 3.39 2.87 -3.44
C MET A 14 4.81 3.44 -3.56
N ALA A 15 5.66 3.27 -2.54
CA ALA A 15 7.06 3.71 -2.60
C ALA A 15 7.85 3.00 -3.71
N ILE A 16 7.60 1.71 -3.95
CA ILE A 16 8.19 0.98 -5.08
C ILE A 16 7.69 1.57 -6.41
N GLY A 17 6.40 1.90 -6.52
CA GLY A 17 5.82 2.55 -7.69
C GLY A 17 6.43 3.93 -7.96
N LEU A 18 6.47 4.80 -6.94
CA LEU A 18 7.09 6.12 -7.04
C LEU A 18 8.58 6.05 -7.39
N TRP A 19 9.31 5.09 -6.82
CA TRP A 19 10.71 4.88 -7.19
C TRP A 19 10.84 4.53 -8.68
N PHE A 20 9.98 3.67 -9.22
CA PHE A 20 9.97 3.34 -10.65
C PHE A 20 9.65 4.56 -11.52
N LEU A 21 8.64 5.36 -11.16
CA LEU A 21 8.30 6.59 -11.88
C LEU A 21 9.47 7.58 -11.88
N ALA A 22 10.12 7.77 -10.73
CA ALA A 22 11.27 8.66 -10.63
C ALA A 22 12.50 8.14 -11.42
N ASP A 23 12.81 6.86 -11.32
CA ASP A 23 14.00 6.25 -11.93
C ASP A 23 13.87 6.07 -13.45
N GLN A 24 12.70 5.63 -13.93
CA GLN A 24 12.50 5.29 -15.35
C GLN A 24 11.86 6.42 -16.16
N MET A 25 11.02 7.25 -15.52
CA MET A 25 10.27 8.31 -16.19
C MET A 25 10.78 9.72 -15.83
N GLY A 26 11.67 9.83 -14.85
CA GLY A 26 12.23 11.12 -14.41
C GLY A 26 11.20 12.01 -13.70
N GLU A 27 10.15 11.42 -13.14
CA GLU A 27 9.11 12.17 -12.44
C GLU A 27 9.61 12.78 -11.12
N ASP A 28 9.15 13.98 -10.81
CA ASP A 28 9.45 14.65 -9.55
C ASP A 28 8.56 14.10 -8.43
N ILE A 29 9.13 13.22 -7.61
CA ILE A 29 8.44 12.64 -6.45
C ILE A 29 8.72 13.40 -5.15
N SER A 30 9.16 14.67 -5.21
CA SER A 30 9.36 15.48 -4.02
C SER A 30 8.04 15.82 -3.33
N HIS A 31 8.06 15.99 -2.01
CA HIS A 31 6.84 16.33 -1.25
C HIS A 31 6.22 17.64 -1.71
N ASP A 32 7.04 18.62 -2.09
CA ASP A 32 6.56 19.93 -2.54
C ASP A 32 5.86 19.82 -3.89
N HIS A 33 6.42 19.03 -4.82
CA HIS A 33 5.78 18.73 -6.09
C HIS A 33 4.46 17.97 -5.89
N LEU A 34 4.46 16.90 -5.11
CA LEU A 34 3.28 16.07 -4.87
C LEU A 34 2.15 16.83 -4.17
N ARG A 35 2.48 17.73 -3.24
CA ARG A 35 1.49 18.64 -2.63
C ARG A 35 0.93 19.62 -3.66
N ALA A 36 1.79 20.24 -4.46
CA ALA A 36 1.33 21.16 -5.49
C ALA A 36 0.43 20.46 -6.51
N LEU A 37 0.77 19.24 -6.92
CA LEU A 37 -0.02 18.41 -7.83
C LEU A 37 -1.38 18.04 -7.20
N HIS A 38 -1.39 17.61 -5.94
CA HIS A 38 -2.61 17.34 -5.17
C HIS A 38 -3.52 18.57 -5.05
N ASP A 39 -2.94 19.73 -4.72
CA ASP A 39 -3.68 20.97 -4.51
C ASP A 39 -4.26 21.54 -5.82
N GLN A 40 -3.54 21.36 -6.94
CA GLN A 40 -4.05 21.65 -8.28
C GLN A 40 -5.16 20.66 -8.69
N GLY A 41 -5.06 19.42 -8.23
CA GLY A 41 -5.97 18.34 -8.56
C GLY A 41 -5.98 18.07 -10.06
N GLY A 42 -7.13 17.59 -10.56
CA GLY A 42 -7.32 17.33 -11.99
C GLY A 42 -6.76 16.00 -12.47
N GLN A 43 -6.53 15.91 -13.78
CA GLN A 43 -6.22 14.65 -14.45
C GLN A 43 -4.86 14.09 -14.06
N GLU A 44 -3.82 14.92 -14.00
CA GLU A 44 -2.46 14.48 -13.65
C GLU A 44 -2.40 13.87 -12.24
N TRP A 45 -3.05 14.51 -11.25
CA TRP A 45 -3.19 13.94 -9.91
C TRP A 45 -3.97 12.62 -9.92
N ALA A 46 -5.08 12.55 -10.68
CA ALA A 46 -5.91 11.36 -10.76
C ALA A 46 -5.18 10.18 -11.42
N GLU A 47 -4.37 10.44 -12.45
CA GLU A 47 -3.54 9.44 -13.13
C GLU A 47 -2.44 8.93 -12.20
N LEU A 48 -1.72 9.82 -11.51
CA LEU A 48 -0.75 9.41 -10.50
C LEU A 48 -1.41 8.56 -9.41
N LEU A 49 -2.54 9.01 -8.86
CA LEU A 49 -3.25 8.27 -7.82
C LEU A 49 -3.71 6.89 -8.33
N HIS A 50 -4.15 6.79 -9.58
CA HIS A 50 -4.51 5.52 -10.20
C HIS A 50 -3.32 4.56 -10.28
N GLU A 51 -2.16 5.04 -10.74
CA GLU A 51 -0.93 4.24 -10.78
C GLU A 51 -0.49 3.79 -9.39
N LEU A 52 -0.61 4.66 -8.38
CA LEU A 52 -0.26 4.32 -7.00
C LEU A 52 -1.24 3.32 -6.38
N VAL A 53 -2.53 3.45 -6.64
CA VAL A 53 -3.55 2.47 -6.23
C VAL A 53 -3.29 1.12 -6.89
N SER A 54 -2.96 1.11 -8.19
CA SER A 54 -2.58 -0.10 -8.92
C SER A 54 -1.32 -0.74 -8.32
N ALA A 55 -0.30 0.05 -8.02
CA ALA A 55 0.93 -0.41 -7.37
C ALA A 55 0.69 -0.96 -5.95
N ALA A 56 -0.29 -0.40 -5.22
CA ALA A 56 -0.66 -0.83 -3.88
C ALA A 56 -1.38 -2.18 -3.83
N HIS A 57 -1.82 -2.73 -4.98
CA HIS A 57 -2.39 -4.07 -5.04
C HIS A 57 -1.36 -5.13 -4.58
N PRO A 58 -1.75 -6.15 -3.78
CA PRO A 58 -3.11 -6.47 -3.31
C PRO A 58 -3.48 -5.88 -1.94
N PHE A 59 -2.69 -4.95 -1.41
CA PHE A 59 -2.91 -4.40 -0.08
C PHE A 59 -4.07 -3.41 -0.03
N ALA A 60 -4.31 -2.69 -1.12
CA ALA A 60 -5.51 -1.89 -1.35
C ALA A 60 -6.38 -2.50 -2.47
N ALA A 61 -7.69 -2.24 -2.40
CA ALA A 61 -8.63 -2.51 -3.46
C ALA A 61 -8.45 -1.52 -4.63
N GLU A 62 -9.10 -1.80 -5.77
CA GLU A 62 -9.00 -0.98 -6.99
C GLU A 62 -9.51 0.46 -6.82
N ASP A 63 -10.36 0.71 -5.82
CA ASP A 63 -10.84 2.05 -5.47
C ASP A 63 -9.95 2.77 -4.45
N GLY A 64 -8.78 2.20 -4.15
CA GLY A 64 -7.79 2.72 -3.21
C GLY A 64 -8.17 2.53 -1.74
N THR A 65 -9.16 1.71 -1.43
CA THR A 65 -9.56 1.44 -0.05
C THR A 65 -8.99 0.16 0.52
N TRP A 66 -8.87 0.08 1.83
CA TRP A 66 -8.64 -1.19 2.53
C TRP A 66 -9.40 -1.22 3.85
N VAL A 67 -9.60 -2.44 4.35
CA VAL A 67 -10.27 -2.67 5.62
C VAL A 67 -9.24 -3.02 6.68
N GLU A 68 -9.38 -2.40 7.84
CA GLU A 68 -8.57 -2.68 9.04
C GLU A 68 -9.49 -2.88 10.25
N THR A 69 -9.17 -3.88 11.08
CA THR A 69 -9.83 -4.06 12.38
C THR A 69 -9.03 -3.30 13.43
N VAL A 70 -9.69 -2.34 14.08
CA VAL A 70 -9.10 -1.52 15.13
C VAL A 70 -9.71 -1.94 16.47
N SER A 71 -8.85 -2.17 17.45
CA SER A 71 -9.26 -2.45 18.84
C SER A 71 -9.04 -1.20 19.68
N ASP A 72 -10.09 -0.65 20.27
CA ASP A 72 -10.01 0.47 21.21
C ASP A 72 -10.73 0.15 22.54
N HIS A 73 -10.89 1.15 23.40
CA HIS A 73 -11.56 0.98 24.70
C HIS A 73 -13.06 0.60 24.58
N GLY A 74 -13.66 0.79 23.40
CA GLY A 74 -15.03 0.43 23.06
C GLY A 74 -15.19 -0.95 22.42
N GLY A 75 -14.08 -1.66 22.14
CA GLY A 75 -14.06 -2.99 21.54
C GLY A 75 -13.40 -3.02 20.17
N GLU A 76 -13.62 -4.12 19.45
CA GLU A 76 -13.13 -4.27 18.07
C GLU A 76 -14.16 -3.71 17.09
N HIS A 77 -13.69 -2.87 16.17
CA HIS A 77 -14.52 -2.37 15.09
C HIS A 77 -13.72 -2.31 13.79
N THR A 78 -14.45 -2.48 12.69
CA THR A 78 -13.88 -2.46 11.34
C THR A 78 -13.95 -1.05 10.78
N VAL A 79 -12.83 -0.53 10.29
CA VAL A 79 -12.74 0.74 9.59
C VAL A 79 -12.33 0.52 8.13
N THR A 80 -12.92 1.30 7.24
CA THR A 80 -12.48 1.39 5.84
C THR A 80 -11.60 2.62 5.70
N GLU A 81 -10.33 2.39 5.41
CA GLU A 81 -9.34 3.41 5.13
C GLU A 81 -9.23 3.63 3.62
N ARG A 82 -8.69 4.78 3.21
CA ARG A 82 -8.47 5.14 1.80
C ARG A 82 -7.11 5.78 1.62
N ILE A 83 -6.45 5.46 0.51
CA ILE A 83 -5.19 6.12 0.11
C ILE A 83 -5.45 7.62 -0.02
N GLY A 84 -4.78 8.39 0.84
CA GLY A 84 -4.79 9.85 0.83
C GLY A 84 -3.44 10.44 0.47
N ILE A 85 -3.39 11.77 0.37
CA ILE A 85 -2.14 12.50 0.15
C ILE A 85 -1.07 12.17 1.20
N ASP A 86 -1.46 11.98 2.47
CA ASP A 86 -0.51 11.64 3.53
C ASP A 86 0.20 10.30 3.25
N ASP A 87 -0.52 9.30 2.74
CA ASP A 87 0.08 8.03 2.37
C ASP A 87 1.02 8.16 1.16
N VAL A 88 0.65 9.00 0.19
CA VAL A 88 1.49 9.32 -0.98
C VAL A 88 2.78 10.03 -0.56
N LEU A 89 2.69 10.97 0.38
CA LEU A 89 3.87 11.67 0.91
C LEU A 89 4.78 10.72 1.67
N VAL A 90 4.23 9.85 2.53
CA VAL A 90 5.03 8.83 3.23
C VAL A 90 5.69 7.86 2.24
N ALA A 91 4.96 7.42 1.22
CA ALA A 91 5.51 6.57 0.15
C ALA A 91 6.65 7.27 -0.59
N SER A 92 6.50 8.56 -0.90
CA SER A 92 7.53 9.35 -1.59
C SER A 92 8.78 9.53 -0.75
N TYR A 93 8.63 9.67 0.57
CA TYR A 93 9.76 9.69 1.50
C TYR A 93 10.57 8.39 1.43
N TYR A 94 9.90 7.23 1.48
CA TYR A 94 10.58 5.93 1.35
C TYR A 94 11.25 5.76 -0.01
N ALA A 95 10.56 6.11 -1.10
CA ALA A 95 11.09 6.02 -2.45
C ALA A 95 12.38 6.83 -2.60
N ARG A 96 12.37 8.09 -2.16
CA ARG A 96 13.54 8.96 -2.20
C ARG A 96 14.69 8.45 -1.33
N GLN A 97 14.38 7.93 -0.14
CA GLN A 97 15.39 7.31 0.72
C GLN A 97 16.04 6.11 0.02
N TRP A 98 15.26 5.23 -0.62
CA TRP A 98 15.79 4.08 -1.34
C TRP A 98 16.60 4.47 -2.57
N MET A 99 16.25 5.57 -3.26
CA MET A 99 17.08 6.12 -4.33
C MET A 99 18.45 6.56 -3.83
N THR A 100 18.49 7.25 -2.68
CA THR A 100 19.77 7.61 -2.02
C THR A 100 20.56 6.37 -1.64
N ASP A 101 19.92 5.40 -0.97
CA ASP A 101 20.56 4.15 -0.58
C ASP A 101 21.09 3.36 -1.79
N ALA A 102 20.36 3.37 -2.91
CA ALA A 102 20.76 2.69 -4.15
C ALA A 102 21.98 3.35 -4.81
N ILE A 103 22.07 4.68 -4.81
CA ILE A 103 23.26 5.42 -5.25
C ILE A 103 24.49 5.00 -4.44
N ASP A 104 24.31 4.80 -3.13
CA ASP A 104 25.37 4.37 -2.21
C ASP A 104 25.61 2.84 -2.23
N GLY A 105 24.91 2.09 -3.09
CA GLY A 105 25.05 0.64 -3.26
C GLY A 105 24.36 -0.23 -2.20
N PHE A 106 23.52 0.36 -1.35
CA PHE A 106 22.81 -0.31 -0.25
C PHE A 106 21.45 -0.87 -0.67
N HIS A 107 21.44 -2.04 -1.33
CA HIS A 107 20.19 -2.70 -1.74
C HIS A 107 19.56 -3.64 -0.69
N ALA A 108 20.15 -3.75 0.50
CA ALA A 108 19.70 -4.71 1.52
C ALA A 108 18.30 -4.36 2.06
N VAL A 109 18.03 -3.07 2.29
CA VAL A 109 16.75 -2.58 2.83
C VAL A 109 15.61 -2.83 1.83
N HIS A 110 15.80 -2.47 0.56
CA HIS A 110 14.80 -2.70 -0.47
C HIS A 110 14.45 -4.20 -0.63
N ARG A 111 15.45 -5.10 -0.59
CA ARG A 111 15.19 -6.54 -0.58
C ARG A 111 14.42 -7.01 0.65
N ALA A 112 14.78 -6.52 1.84
CA ALA A 112 14.09 -6.87 3.08
C ALA A 112 12.62 -6.42 3.06
N VAL A 113 12.36 -5.20 2.57
CA VAL A 113 11.00 -4.68 2.37
C VAL A 113 10.21 -5.57 1.42
N ASN A 114 10.79 -5.93 0.26
CA ASN A 114 10.11 -6.82 -0.68
C ASN A 114 9.80 -8.20 -0.06
N TYR A 115 10.72 -8.78 0.71
CA TYR A 115 10.44 -10.02 1.43
C TYR A 115 9.32 -9.89 2.46
N ALA A 116 9.27 -8.78 3.21
CA ALA A 116 8.20 -8.51 4.16
C ALA A 116 6.84 -8.35 3.47
N LEU A 117 6.79 -7.62 2.34
CA LEU A 117 5.59 -7.46 1.53
C LEU A 117 5.07 -8.80 1.00
N VAL A 118 5.94 -9.64 0.42
CA VAL A 118 5.55 -10.97 -0.07
C VAL A 118 5.05 -11.86 1.08
N ALA A 119 5.67 -11.79 2.25
CA ALA A 119 5.22 -12.55 3.42
C ALA A 119 3.83 -12.10 3.89
N TYR A 120 3.59 -10.78 3.90
CA TYR A 120 2.31 -10.21 4.33
C TYR A 120 1.18 -10.44 3.32
N GLU A 121 1.47 -10.34 2.03
CA GLU A 121 0.53 -10.72 0.96
C GLU A 121 0.04 -12.16 1.13
N ARG A 122 0.95 -13.10 1.45
CA ARG A 122 0.58 -14.50 1.71
C ARG A 122 -0.36 -14.65 2.90
N THR A 123 -0.21 -13.81 3.92
CA THR A 123 -1.14 -13.77 5.07
C THR A 123 -2.52 -13.32 4.62
N ILE A 124 -2.62 -12.21 3.89
CA ILE A 124 -3.89 -11.69 3.36
C ILE A 124 -4.56 -12.74 2.45
N MET A 125 -3.81 -13.37 1.55
CA MET A 125 -4.35 -14.38 0.65
C MET A 125 -4.82 -15.64 1.37
N ARG A 126 -4.21 -15.97 2.52
CA ARG A 126 -4.68 -17.07 3.37
C ARG A 126 -6.01 -16.71 4.04
N GLU A 127 -6.12 -15.52 4.62
CA GLU A 127 -7.35 -15.02 5.23
C GLU A 127 -8.49 -14.94 4.21
N ALA A 128 -8.24 -14.41 3.01
CA ALA A 128 -9.23 -14.36 1.94
C ALA A 128 -9.71 -15.75 1.51
N ARG A 129 -8.81 -16.75 1.48
CA ARG A 129 -9.19 -18.15 1.19
C ARG A 129 -10.05 -18.77 2.28
N GLU A 130 -9.84 -18.40 3.54
CA GLU A 130 -10.66 -18.86 4.66
C GLU A 130 -12.07 -18.28 4.55
N VAL A 131 -12.20 -16.96 4.34
CA VAL A 131 -13.50 -16.30 4.10
C VAL A 131 -14.24 -16.92 2.90
N LEU A 132 -13.55 -17.16 1.78
CA LEU A 132 -14.16 -17.80 0.60
C LEU A 132 -14.62 -19.24 0.90
N ARG A 133 -13.87 -20.00 1.68
CA ARG A 133 -14.26 -21.36 2.09
C ARG A 133 -15.50 -21.34 2.98
N GLU A 134 -15.55 -20.42 3.94
CA GLU A 134 -16.70 -20.25 4.84
C GLU A 134 -17.95 -19.84 4.05
N ALA A 135 -17.83 -18.85 3.16
CA ALA A 135 -18.93 -18.43 2.30
C ALA A 135 -19.44 -19.58 1.42
N LEU A 136 -18.53 -20.36 0.80
CA LEU A 136 -18.90 -21.49 -0.03
C LEU A 136 -19.56 -22.62 0.79
N ALA A 137 -19.05 -22.91 1.99
CA ALA A 137 -19.65 -23.89 2.87
C ALA A 137 -21.06 -23.45 3.30
N ALA A 138 -21.27 -22.16 3.56
CA ALA A 138 -22.56 -21.59 3.90
C ALA A 138 -23.57 -21.71 2.75
N GLU A 139 -23.14 -21.42 1.51
CA GLU A 139 -23.97 -21.63 0.32
C GLU A 139 -24.35 -23.10 0.11
N GLN A 140 -23.48 -24.03 0.49
CA GLN A 140 -23.70 -25.47 0.35
C GLN A 140 -24.47 -26.10 1.53
N GLY A 141 -24.85 -25.32 2.55
CA GLY A 141 -25.52 -25.82 3.75
C GLY A 141 -24.64 -26.74 4.59
N LEU A 142 -23.31 -26.56 4.52
CA LEU A 142 -22.31 -27.35 5.25
C LEU A 142 -21.84 -26.68 6.55
N VAL A 143 -22.46 -25.58 6.95
CA VAL A 143 -22.18 -24.82 8.17
C VAL A 143 -23.48 -24.74 8.96
N ASP A 144 -23.46 -25.26 10.19
CA ASP A 144 -24.56 -25.18 11.16
C ASP A 144 -24.56 -23.82 11.89
#